data_AF-X1VJC9-F1
#
_entry.id   AF-X1VJC9-F1
#
_cell.length_a   1.000
_cell.length_b   1.000
_cell.length_c   1.000
_cell.angle_alpha   90.00
_cell.angle_beta   90.00
_cell.angle_gamma   90.00
#
_symmetry.space_group_name_H-M   'P 1'
#
loop_
_entity.id
_entity.type
_entity.pdbx_description
1 polymer ?
#
loop_
_entity_poly.entity_id
_entity_poly.type
_entity_poly.pdbx_seq_one_letter_code
_entity_poly.pdbx_strand_id
1 'polypeptide(L)' 'VHPHMLRHTFATRIVRKSSTAIAQQLLGHRYLSSTQVYVNPSQDDLAEAIEQLDSK' A
#
# COMPACT_ATOMS: atom_id res chain seq x y z
N VAL A 1 4.12 22.34 -7.00
CA VAL A 1 4.14 20.92 -6.53
C VAL A 1 4.40 20.93 -5.03
N HIS A 2 3.59 20.23 -4.24
CA HIS A 2 3.81 20.14 -2.79
C HIS A 2 4.60 18.86 -2.45
N PRO A 3 5.69 18.94 -1.66
CA PRO A 3 6.51 17.77 -1.31
C PRO A 3 5.71 16.60 -0.72
N HIS A 4 4.63 16.88 0.02
CA HIS A 4 3.74 15.84 0.54
C HIS A 4 2.97 15.11 -0.57
N MET A 5 2.55 15.78 -1.63
CA MET A 5 1.88 15.11 -2.75
C MET A 5 2.82 14.12 -3.45
N LEU A 6 4.11 14.45 -3.60
CA LEU A 6 5.10 13.53 -4.15
C LEU A 6 5.27 12.29 -3.26
N ARG A 7 5.35 12.47 -1.94
CA ARG A 7 5.40 11.36 -0.99
C ARG A 7 4.16 10.47 -1.10
N HIS A 8 2.96 11.08 -1.16
CA HIS A 8 1.71 10.34 -1.30
C HIS A 8 1.67 9.55 -2.61
N THR A 9 1.97 10.19 -3.74
CA THR A 9 2.01 9.52 -5.05
C THR A 9 3.03 8.39 -5.07
N PHE A 10 4.23 8.60 -4.50
CA PHE A 10 5.24 7.55 -4.39
C PHE A 10 4.74 6.38 -3.53
N ALA A 11 4.24 6.65 -2.33
CA ALA A 11 3.75 5.64 -1.40
C ALA A 11 2.62 4.80 -1.99
N THR A 12 1.59 5.44 -2.56
CA THR A 12 0.45 4.77 -3.21
C THR A 12 0.90 3.86 -4.36
N ARG A 13 1.89 4.29 -5.16
CA ARG A 13 2.40 3.47 -6.27
C ARG A 13 3.14 2.23 -5.78
N ILE A 14 3.90 2.32 -4.69
CA ILE A 14 4.62 1.16 -4.14
C ILE A 14 3.65 0.17 -3.51
N VAL A 15 2.69 0.61 -2.68
CA VAL A 15 1.74 -0.32 -2.03
C VAL A 15 0.82 -1.04 -3.02
N ARG A 16 0.60 -0.49 -4.22
CA ARG A 16 -0.17 -1.16 -5.29
C ARG A 16 0.64 -2.15 -6.12
N LYS A 17 1.97 -2.04 -6.12
CA LYS A 17 2.87 -2.91 -6.91
C LYS A 17 3.65 -3.90 -6.06
N SER A 18 3.59 -3.74 -4.73
CA SER A 18 4.44 -4.44 -3.78
C SER A 18 3.77 -4.46 -2.41
N SER A 19 4.47 -4.93 -1.39
CA SER A 19 3.94 -5.03 -0.04
C SER A 19 4.00 -3.68 0.71
N THR A 20 3.06 -3.49 1.64
CA THR A 20 3.05 -2.35 2.57
C THR A 20 4.32 -2.29 3.42
N ALA A 21 4.95 -3.44 3.70
CA ALA A 21 6.22 -3.52 4.43
C ALA A 21 7.38 -2.92 3.62
N ILE A 22 7.44 -3.17 2.31
CA ILE A 22 8.46 -2.56 1.44
C ILE A 22 8.27 -1.05 1.38
N ALA A 23 7.02 -0.58 1.20
CA ALA A 23 6.72 0.85 1.24
C ALA A 23 7.13 1.50 2.58
N GLN A 24 6.91 0.83 3.71
CA GLN A 24 7.28 1.31 5.04
C GLN A 24 8.79 1.55 5.16
N GLN A 25 9.62 0.61 4.69
CA GLN A 25 11.08 0.77 4.73
C GLN A 25 11.56 1.90 3.83
N LEU A 26 11.03 1.99 2.60
CA LEU A 26 11.40 3.04 1.65
C LEU A 26 11.01 4.45 2.13
N LEU A 27 9.91 4.57 2.88
CA LEU A 27 9.44 5.83 3.47
C LEU A 27 10.11 6.17 4.81
N GLY A 28 10.90 5.25 5.38
CA GLY A 28 11.52 5.41 6.69
C GLY A 28 10.51 5.49 7.84
N HIS A 29 9.34 4.86 7.69
CA HIS A 29 8.30 4.89 8.72
C HIS A 29 8.66 3.98 9.88
N ARG A 30 8.57 4.46 11.13
CA ARG A 30 8.81 3.63 12.31
C ARG A 30 7.74 2.56 12.52
N TYR A 31 6.50 2.85 12.12
CA TYR A 31 5.34 1.98 12.33
C TYR A 31 4.69 1.66 10.98
N LEU A 32 4.21 0.42 10.83
CA LEU A 32 3.47 0.01 9.64
C LEU A 32 2.15 0.79 9.50
N SER A 33 1.51 1.14 10.62
CA SER A 33 0.27 1.93 10.65
C SER A 33 0.42 3.30 9.97
N SER A 34 1.60 3.92 10.08
CA SER A 34 1.91 5.17 9.38
C SER A 34 1.91 5.01 7.85
N THR A 35 2.16 3.79 7.34
CA THR A 35 2.12 3.47 5.91
C THR A 35 0.75 2.97 5.47
N GLN A 36 -0.02 2.35 6.36
CA GLN A 36 -1.34 1.77 6.06
C GLN A 36 -2.33 2.80 5.48
N VAL A 37 -2.17 4.08 5.81
CA VAL A 37 -2.97 5.18 5.25
C VAL A 37 -2.93 5.27 3.71
N TYR A 38 -1.92 4.66 3.07
CA TYR A 38 -1.77 4.65 1.61
C TYR A 38 -2.43 3.45 0.92
N VAL A 39 -2.86 2.43 1.68
CA VAL A 39 -3.35 1.16 1.12
C VAL A 39 -4.79 1.31 0.61
N ASN A 40 -5.70 1.78 1.46
CA ASN A 40 -7.14 1.98 1.18
C ASN A 40 -7.72 0.89 0.24
N PRO A 41 -7.83 -0.37 0.72
CA PRO A 41 -8.35 -1.45 -0.11
C PRO A 41 -9.84 -1.21 -0.44
N SER A 42 -10.23 -1.46 -1.68
CA SER A 42 -11.64 -1.51 -2.08
C SER A 42 -12.27 -2.86 -1.69
N GLN A 43 -13.60 -2.97 -1.79
CA GLN A 43 -14.27 -4.26 -1.62
C GLN A 43 -13.82 -5.27 -2.69
N ASP A 44 -13.54 -4.80 -3.90
CA ASP A 44 -13.04 -5.65 -4.99
C ASP A 44 -11.64 -6.19 -4.68
N ASP A 45 -10.74 -5.35 -4.14
CA ASP A 45 -9.40 -5.77 -3.70
C ASP A 45 -9.49 -6.91 -2.67
N LEU A 46 -10.49 -6.86 -1.78
CA LEU A 46 -10.71 -7.90 -0.75
C LEU A 46 -11.31 -9.18 -1.34
N ALA A 47 -12.25 -9.05 -2.28
CA ALA A 47 -12.85 -10.19 -2.95
C ALA A 47 -11.82 -10.97 -3.80
N GLU A 48 -11.00 -10.26 -4.58
CA GLU A 48 -9.93 -10.86 -5.38
C GLU A 48 -8.92 -11.62 -4.50
N ALA A 49 -8.57 -11.06 -3.33
CA ALA A 49 -7.65 -11.72 -2.41
C ALA A 49 -8.17 -13.07 -1.90
N ILE A 50 -9.48 -13.20 -1.70
CA ILE A 50 -10.11 -14.48 -1.33
C ILE A 50 -10.10 -15.44 -2.52
N GLU A 51 -10.48 -14.97 -3.70
CA GLU A 51 -10.55 -15.79 -4.91
C GLU A 51 -9.17 -16.38 -5.30
N GLN A 52 -8.09 -15.62 -5.11
CA GLN A 52 -6.72 -16.08 -5.33
C GLN A 52 -6.26 -17.17 -4.34
N LEU A 53 -6.86 -17.26 -3.14
CA LEU A 53 -6.55 -18.33 -2.18
C LEU A 53 -7.18 -19.65 -2.60
N ASP A 54 -8.42 -19.60 -3.11
CA ASP A 54 -9.16 -20.79 -3.56
C ASP A 54 -8.63 -21.33 -4.90
N SER A 55 -7.95 -20.47 -5.66
CA SER A 55 -7.33 -20.80 -6.96
C SER A 55 -5.95 -21.48 -6.85
N LYS A 56 -5.43 -21.69 -5.64
CA LYS A 56 -4.13 -22.33 -5.36
C LYS A 56 -4.28 -23.71 -4.75
#